data_AF-A0A562VLX0-F1
#
_entry.id   AF-A0A562VLX0-F1
#
_cell.length_a   1.000
_cell.length_b   1.000
_cell.length_c   1.000
_cell.angle_alpha   90.00
_cell.angle_beta   90.00
_cell.angle_gamma   90.00
#
_symmetry.space_group_name_H-M   'P 1'
#
loop_
_entity.id
_entity.type
_entity.pdbx_description
1 polymer ?
#
loop_
_entity_poly.entity_id
_entity_poly.type
_entity_poly.pdbx_seq_one_letter_code
_entity_poly.pdbx_strand_id
1 'polypeptide(L)'
;MMKLLLAATLLTTLLADTALAEFWGSSSSNRYHFKRCQWTQKIRKEYLVRFDTADQAVKAGYLPCEKCRPPLTERRAPGQQQGPSR
;
A
#
# COMPACT_ATOMS: atom_id res chain seq x y z
N MET A 1 29.40 -19.16 30.53
CA MET A 1 28.17 -19.63 29.84
C MET A 1 27.15 -18.49 29.66
N MET A 2 27.56 -17.33 29.15
CA MET A 2 26.68 -16.14 28.93
C MET A 2 26.98 -15.47 27.57
N LYS A 3 27.52 -16.24 26.62
CA LYS A 3 27.81 -15.75 25.25
C LYS A 3 26.96 -16.44 24.19
N LEU A 4 26.30 -17.55 24.54
CA LEU A 4 25.36 -18.27 23.68
C LEU A 4 23.91 -17.75 23.77
N LEU A 5 23.57 -17.01 24.84
CA LEU A 5 22.24 -16.41 25.01
C LEU A 5 22.08 -15.07 24.27
N LEU A 6 23.17 -14.45 23.82
CA LEU A 6 23.14 -13.19 23.05
C LEU A 6 22.93 -13.41 21.54
N ALA A 7 23.15 -14.64 21.04
CA ALA A 7 22.95 -14.96 19.63
C ALA A 7 21.48 -15.27 19.31
N ALA A 8 20.69 -15.73 20.27
CA ALA A 8 19.29 -16.14 20.07
C ALA A 8 18.31 -14.96 20.03
N THR A 9 18.68 -13.79 20.53
CA THR A 9 17.83 -12.58 20.51
C THR A 9 18.01 -11.72 19.26
N LEU A 10 19.04 -11.99 18.44
CA LEU A 10 19.28 -11.24 17.20
C LEU A 10 18.42 -11.72 16.01
N LEU A 11 17.72 -12.85 16.16
CA LEU A 11 16.94 -13.45 15.05
C LEU A 11 15.45 -13.07 15.05
N THR A 12 14.91 -12.49 16.11
CA THR A 12 13.46 -12.19 16.20
C THR A 12 13.05 -10.78 15.78
N THR A 13 13.97 -9.87 15.49
CA THR A 13 13.62 -8.48 15.14
C THR A 13 13.51 -8.21 13.63
N LEU A 14 13.66 -9.23 12.78
CA LEU A 14 13.81 -9.08 11.33
C LEU A 14 12.53 -8.88 10.49
N LEU A 15 11.37 -8.68 11.10
CA LEU A 15 10.13 -8.45 10.34
C LEU A 15 9.44 -7.17 10.83
N ALA A 16 10.11 -6.04 10.63
CA ALA A 16 9.40 -4.77 10.59
C ALA A 16 8.58 -4.74 9.28
N ASP A 17 7.36 -5.27 9.33
CA ASP A 17 6.32 -5.04 8.32
C ASP A 17 6.03 -3.55 8.26
N THR A 18 6.81 -2.84 7.46
CA THR A 18 6.52 -1.47 7.08
C THR A 18 5.37 -1.51 6.07
N ALA A 19 4.16 -1.75 6.56
CA ALA A 19 2.92 -1.65 5.81
C ALA A 19 2.69 -0.17 5.41
N LEU A 20 3.39 0.27 4.37
CA LEU A 20 3.44 1.64 3.87
C LEU A 20 2.52 1.86 2.67
N ALA A 21 1.25 1.45 2.76
CA ALA A 21 0.07 2.26 2.36
C ALA A 21 -1.21 1.41 2.28
N GLU A 22 -2.08 1.53 3.28
CA GLU A 22 -3.46 1.03 3.17
C GLU A 22 -4.25 1.91 2.16
N PHE A 23 -4.57 1.35 0.99
CA PHE A 23 -5.43 1.97 -0.03
C PHE A 23 -6.87 1.51 0.14
N TRP A 24 -7.81 2.45 0.04
CA TRP A 24 -9.23 2.18 0.24
C TRP A 24 -9.95 2.36 -1.09
N GLY A 25 -10.67 1.33 -1.52
CA GLY A 25 -11.47 1.32 -2.74
C GLY A 25 -12.97 1.25 -2.46
N SER A 26 -13.76 1.65 -3.46
CA SER A 26 -15.21 1.47 -3.47
C SER A 26 -15.60 0.48 -4.56
N SER A 27 -16.20 -0.65 -4.20
CA SER A 27 -16.66 -1.66 -5.16
C SER A 27 -17.77 -1.16 -6.09
N SER A 28 -18.47 -0.08 -5.70
CA SER A 28 -19.49 0.56 -6.53
C SER A 28 -18.93 1.42 -7.66
N SER A 29 -17.72 1.98 -7.51
CA SER A 29 -17.10 2.88 -8.50
C SER A 29 -15.81 2.33 -9.10
N ASN A 30 -15.31 1.21 -8.55
CA ASN A 30 -14.01 0.63 -8.88
C ASN A 30 -12.88 1.65 -8.81
N ARG A 31 -12.95 2.61 -7.88
CA ARG A 31 -11.86 3.58 -7.65
C ARG A 31 -11.20 3.34 -6.31
N TYR A 32 -9.88 3.46 -6.26
CA TYR A 32 -9.10 3.41 -5.03
C TYR A 32 -8.47 4.76 -4.70
N HIS A 33 -8.22 4.94 -3.41
CA HIS A 33 -7.87 6.21 -2.80
C HIS A 33 -6.80 6.01 -1.72
N PHE A 34 -6.02 7.06 -1.44
CA PHE A 34 -5.34 7.16 -0.15
C PHE A 34 -6.37 7.23 0.99
N LYS A 35 -6.04 6.68 2.17
CA LYS A 35 -6.85 6.81 3.40
C LYS A 35 -7.25 8.26 3.72
N ARG A 36 -6.37 9.22 3.45
CA ARG A 36 -6.60 10.66 3.68
C ARG A 36 -7.44 11.38 2.61
N CYS A 37 -7.90 10.69 1.56
CA CYS A 37 -8.71 11.31 0.53
C CYS A 37 -10.11 11.62 1.08
N GLN A 38 -10.65 12.81 0.77
CA GLN A 38 -12.01 13.20 1.16
C GLN A 38 -13.09 12.22 0.68
N TRP A 39 -12.84 11.51 -0.43
CA TRP A 39 -13.79 10.56 -1.00
C TRP A 39 -13.82 9.25 -0.20
N THR A 40 -12.70 8.87 0.40
CA THR A 40 -12.60 7.68 1.26
C THR A 40 -13.57 7.74 2.44
N GLN A 41 -13.75 8.92 3.03
CA GLN A 41 -14.68 9.15 4.14
C GLN A 41 -16.16 9.02 3.73
N LYS A 42 -16.45 9.07 2.43
CA LYS A 42 -17.81 8.99 1.87
C LYS A 42 -18.15 7.60 1.35
N ILE A 43 -17.20 6.66 1.36
CA ILE A 43 -17.44 5.28 0.95
C ILE A 43 -18.32 4.63 2.02
N ARG A 44 -19.47 4.09 1.62
CA ARG A 44 -20.31 3.31 2.53
C ARG A 44 -19.60 2.02 2.90
N LYS A 45 -19.77 1.57 4.15
CA LYS A 45 -19.04 0.41 4.69
C LYS A 45 -19.23 -0.85 3.83
N GLU A 46 -20.42 -1.01 3.24
CA GLU A 46 -20.77 -2.18 2.42
C GLU A 46 -20.03 -2.20 1.07
N TYR A 47 -19.52 -1.07 0.61
CA TYR A 47 -18.74 -0.95 -0.64
C TYR A 47 -17.24 -0.77 -0.38
N LEU A 48 -16.80 -0.68 0.87
CA LEU A 48 -15.39 -0.43 1.21
C LEU A 48 -14.54 -1.68 0.98
N VAL A 49 -13.56 -1.57 0.11
CA VAL A 49 -12.52 -2.58 -0.15
C VAL A 49 -11.17 -2.03 0.30
N ARG A 50 -10.31 -2.87 0.87
CA ARG A 50 -8.96 -2.48 1.31
C ARG A 50 -7.91 -3.21 0.48
N PHE A 51 -6.86 -2.49 0.13
CA PHE A 51 -5.69 -3.03 -0.54
C PHE A 51 -4.45 -2.60 0.24
N ASP A 52 -3.50 -3.52 0.40
CA ASP A 52 -2.23 -3.22 1.05
C ASP A 52 -1.31 -2.45 0.11
N THR A 53 -1.55 -2.58 -1.21
CA THR A 53 -0.70 -2.03 -2.26
C THR A 53 -1.52 -1.47 -3.42
N ALA A 54 -0.95 -0.50 -4.12
CA ALA A 54 -1.57 0.01 -5.35
C ALA A 54 -1.61 -1.06 -6.45
N ASP A 55 -0.59 -1.91 -6.53
CA ASP A 55 -0.52 -3.06 -7.43
C ASP A 55 -1.71 -4.02 -7.24
N GLN A 56 -2.06 -4.33 -5.99
CA GLN A 56 -3.21 -5.18 -5.67
C GLN A 56 -4.52 -4.54 -6.16
N ALA A 57 -4.70 -3.24 -5.92
CA ALA A 57 -5.89 -2.51 -6.38
C ALA A 57 -6.02 -2.53 -7.91
N VAL A 58 -4.93 -2.25 -8.63
CA VAL A 58 -4.91 -2.24 -10.10
C VAL A 58 -5.12 -3.63 -10.67
N LYS A 59 -4.47 -4.67 -10.11
CA LYS A 59 -4.71 -6.07 -10.51
C LYS A 59 -6.15 -6.52 -10.26
N ALA A 60 -6.81 -5.98 -9.23
CA ALA A 60 -8.22 -6.18 -8.96
C ALA A 60 -9.17 -5.35 -9.88
N GLY A 61 -8.62 -4.58 -10.82
CA GLY A 61 -9.39 -3.78 -11.78
C GLY A 61 -9.82 -2.40 -11.28
N TYR A 62 -9.24 -1.91 -10.18
CA TYR A 62 -9.57 -0.59 -9.64
C TYR A 62 -8.71 0.50 -10.30
N LEU A 63 -9.35 1.65 -10.57
CA LEU A 63 -8.73 2.83 -11.15
C LEU A 63 -8.29 3.82 -10.03
N PRO A 64 -7.15 4.51 -10.19
CA PRO A 64 -6.74 5.51 -9.22
C PRO A 64 -7.72 6.67 -9.20
N CYS A 65 -7.99 7.21 -8.02
CA CYS A 65 -8.73 8.46 -7.90
C CYS A 65 -7.94 9.63 -8.51
N GLU A 66 -8.52 10.32 -9.48
CA GLU A 66 -7.90 11.48 -10.15
C GLU A 66 -7.65 12.68 -9.21
N LYS A 67 -8.38 12.74 -8.08
CA LYS A 67 -8.27 13.84 -7.11
C LYS A 67 -7.09 13.65 -6.15
N CYS A 68 -6.91 12.45 -5.59
CA CYS A 68 -5.80 12.16 -4.68
C CYS A 68 -4.60 11.49 -5.36
N ARG A 69 -4.75 11.10 -6.63
CA ARG A 69 -3.71 10.57 -7.52
C ARG A 69 -2.83 9.53 -6.82
N PRO A 70 -3.40 8.44 -6.29
CA PRO A 70 -2.58 7.35 -5.78
C PRO A 70 -1.76 6.74 -6.93
N PRO A 71 -0.58 6.16 -6.65
CA PRO A 71 0.29 5.63 -7.69
C PRO A 71 -0.38 4.42 -8.36
N LEU A 72 -0.08 4.19 -9.64
CA LEU A 72 -0.60 3.04 -10.43
C LEU A 72 0.10 1.72 -10.13
N THR A 73 1.20 1.79 -9.40
CA THR A 73 1.97 0.65 -8.95
C THR A 73 2.49 0.98 -7.55
N GLU A 74 3.10 0.02 -6.88
CA GLU A 74 3.82 0.27 -5.64
C GLU A 74 4.69 1.52 -5.75
N ARG A 75 4.68 2.34 -4.69
CA ARG A 75 5.48 3.56 -4.68
C ARG A 75 6.93 3.13 -4.88
N ARG A 76 7.51 3.53 -6.01
CA ARG A 76 8.90 3.27 -6.35
C ARG A 76 9.76 3.66 -5.15
N ALA A 77 10.42 2.67 -4.55
CA ALA A 77 11.31 2.90 -3.42
C ALA A 77 12.28 4.05 -3.80
N PRO A 78 12.60 4.97 -2.86
CA PRO A 78 13.56 6.04 -3.15
C PRO A 78 14.88 5.39 -3.62
N GLY A 79 15.21 5.57 -4.90
CA GLY A 79 16.40 4.98 -5.54
C GLY A 79 16.18 4.31 -6.90
N GLN A 80 14.95 4.12 -7.37
CA GLN A 80 14.73 3.58 -8.72
C GLN A 80 14.16 4.64 -9.67
N GLN A 81 15.01 5.22 -10.51
CA GLN A 81 14.67 5.99 -11.71
C GLN A 81 14.48 5.03 -12.90
N GLN A 82 13.41 5.20 -13.66
CA GLN A 82 13.16 4.59 -14.96
C GLN A 82 13.32 5.79 -15.85
N GLY A 83 14.38 5.74 -16.66
CA GLY A 83 14.62 6.72 -17.70
C GLY A 83 13.44 6.78 -18.68
N PRO A 84 13.44 7.78 -19.56
CA PRO A 84 12.32 8.04 -20.44
C PRO A 84 12.07 6.85 -21.37
N SER A 85 10.81 6.39 -21.39
CA SER A 85 10.30 5.58 -22.50
C SER A 85 10.36 6.43 -23.77
N ARG A 86 10.96 5.83 -24.80
CA ARG A 86 11.20 6.36 -26.16
C ARG A 86 10.06 7.15 -26.76
#